data_AF-A0A969LUW1-F1
#
_entry.id   AF-A0A969LUW1-F1
#
_cell.length_a   1.000
_cell.length_b   1.000
_cell.length_c   1.000
_cell.angle_alpha   90.00
_cell.angle_beta   90.00
_cell.angle_gamma   90.00
#
_symmetry.space_group_name_H-M   'P 1'
#
loop_
_entity.id
_entity.type
_entity.pdbx_description
1 polymer ?
#
loop_
_entity_poly.entity_id
_entity_poly.type
_entity_poly.pdbx_seq_one_letter_code
_entity_poly.pdbx_strand_id
1 'polypeptide(L)' 'AEQGKTGFVPAIARWVIERSNAWMERCKSLVKNFERTLSHAKTQIDLCFVRLMLKRLSAVS' A
#
# COMPACT_ATOMS: atom_id res chain seq x y z
N ALA A 1 29.23 20.12 8.32
CA ALA A 1 28.24 19.06 8.59
C ALA A 1 26.86 19.66 8.39
N GLU A 2 26.01 19.08 7.54
CA GLU A 2 24.63 19.55 7.43
C GLU A 2 23.94 19.40 8.79
N GLN A 3 23.28 20.47 9.24
CA GLN A 3 22.54 20.47 10.49
C GLN A 3 21.35 19.53 10.34
N GLY A 4 21.36 18.41 11.07
CA GLY A 4 20.26 17.45 11.05
C GLY A 4 18.94 18.11 11.47
N LYS A 5 17.83 17.72 10.83
CA LYS A 5 16.51 18.23 11.19
C LYS A 5 16.14 17.75 12.60
N THR A 6 15.71 18.65 13.47
CA THR A 6 15.24 18.34 14.83
C THR A 6 13.72 18.23 14.86
N GLY A 7 13.17 17.22 15.55
CA GLY A 7 11.73 16.99 15.64
C GLY A 7 11.12 16.15 14.50
N PHE A 8 9.80 15.97 14.53
CA PHE A 8 9.07 15.22 13.51
C PHE A 8 8.90 16.04 12.24
N VAL A 9 9.47 15.56 11.13
CA VAL A 9 9.33 16.18 9.81
C VAL A 9 8.49 15.25 8.93
N PRO A 10 7.23 15.60 8.62
CA PRO A 10 6.39 14.79 7.76
C PRO A 10 7.04 14.58 6.39
N ALA A 11 7.07 13.34 5.92
CA ALA A 11 7.49 13.05 4.56
C ALA A 11 6.45 13.61 3.56
N ILE A 12 6.95 14.20 2.48
CA ILE A 12 6.09 14.65 1.37
C ILE A 12 5.28 13.46 0.87
N ALA A 13 3.98 13.65 0.68
CA ALA A 13 3.03 12.61 0.24
C ALA A 13 2.91 11.36 1.14
N ARG A 14 3.29 11.45 2.43
CA ARG A 14 3.11 10.36 3.41
C ARG A 14 1.71 9.72 3.38
N TRP A 15 0.68 10.54 3.22
CA TRP A 15 -0.71 10.08 3.17
C TRP A 15 -0.98 9.09 2.03
N VAL A 16 -0.23 9.14 0.92
CA VAL A 16 -0.38 8.22 -0.22
C VAL A 16 0.03 6.81 0.19
N ILE A 17 1.16 6.69 0.89
CA ILE A 17 1.68 5.41 1.40
C ILE A 17 0.70 4.84 2.44
N GLU A 18 0.30 5.66 3.41
CA GLU A 18 -0.62 5.22 4.48
C GLU A 18 -1.96 4.77 3.92
N ARG A 19 -2.52 5.52 2.96
CA ARG A 19 -3.77 5.14 2.28
C ARG A 19 -3.64 3.86 1.46
N SER A 20 -2.50 3.68 0.78
CA SER A 20 -2.22 2.46 0.02
C SER A 20 -2.13 1.25 0.95
N ASN A 21 -1.48 1.39 2.10
CA ASN A 21 -1.42 0.35 3.14
C ASN A 21 -2.81 0.02 3.70
N ALA A 22 -3.64 1.03 3.97
CA ALA A 22 -5.01 0.83 4.44
C ALA A 22 -5.87 0.03 3.44
N TRP A 23 -5.67 0.20 2.13
CA TRP A 23 -6.39 -0.60 1.12
C TRP A 23 -5.98 -2.08 1.12
N MET A 24 -4.72 -2.39 1.49
CA MET A 24 -4.19 -3.75 1.56
C MET A 24 -4.66 -4.51 2.81
N GLU A 25 -5.21 -3.85 3.83
CA GLU A 25 -5.67 -4.49 5.08
C GLU A 25 -6.70 -5.61 4.87
N ARG A 26 -7.50 -5.53 3.80
CA ARG A 26 -8.47 -6.58 3.46
C ARG A 26 -7.83 -7.82 2.84
N CYS A 27 -6.58 -7.75 2.42
CA CYS A 27 -5.82 -8.85 1.87
C CYS A 27 -4.97 -9.51 2.97
N LYS A 28 -5.53 -10.48 3.69
CA LYS A 28 -4.85 -11.17 4.81
C LYS A 28 -3.48 -11.76 4.44
N SER A 29 -3.28 -12.23 3.20
CA SER A 29 -1.97 -12.70 2.68
C SER A 29 -0.89 -11.61 2.69
N LEU A 30 -1.28 -10.34 2.57
CA LEU A 30 -0.34 -9.22 2.54
C LEU A 30 -0.02 -8.69 3.94
N VAL A 31 -0.83 -9.01 4.96
CA VAL A 31 -0.76 -8.37 6.28
C VAL A 31 -0.50 -9.35 7.42
N LYS A 32 -1.04 -10.56 7.34
CA LYS A 32 -0.96 -11.58 8.41
C LYS A 32 -0.28 -12.87 7.95
N ASN A 33 -0.55 -13.28 6.72
CA ASN A 33 -0.02 -14.53 6.15
C ASN A 33 0.95 -14.20 5.01
N PHE A 34 2.06 -13.55 5.35
CA PHE A 34 3.05 -13.10 4.37
C PHE A 34 3.45 -14.23 3.41
N GLU A 35 3.51 -13.90 2.13
CA GLU A 35 3.91 -14.83 1.09
C GLU A 35 5.38 -15.28 1.28
N ARG A 36 5.65 -16.55 0.98
CA ARG A 36 6.99 -17.14 1.15
C ARG A 36 8.03 -16.54 0.20
N THR A 37 7.60 -16.06 -0.97
CA THR A 37 8.49 -15.49 -1.98
C THR A 37 8.07 -14.08 -2.35
N LEU A 38 9.05 -13.25 -2.71
CA LEU A 38 8.79 -11.87 -3.17
C LEU A 38 7.95 -11.84 -4.45
N SER A 39 8.10 -12.84 -5.32
CA SER A 39 7.29 -12.96 -6.55
C SER A 39 5.80 -13.12 -6.21
N HIS A 40 5.46 -14.02 -5.28
CA HIS A 40 4.08 -14.20 -4.85
C HIS A 40 3.55 -12.97 -4.10
N ALA A 41 4.36 -12.35 -3.23
CA ALA A 41 3.99 -11.11 -2.55
C ALA A 41 3.63 -10.01 -3.56
N LYS A 42 4.46 -9.83 -4.59
CA LYS A 42 4.22 -8.84 -5.65
C LYS A 42 2.92 -9.12 -6.41
N THR A 43 2.69 -10.36 -6.82
CA THR A 43 1.45 -10.75 -7.52
C THR A 43 0.22 -10.48 -6.67
N GLN A 44 0.28 -10.73 -5.36
CA GLN A 44 -0.84 -10.42 -4.44
C GLN A 44 -1.08 -8.91 -4.30
N ILE A 45 -0.02 -8.09 -4.24
CA ILE A 45 -0.15 -6.62 -4.24
C ILE A 45 -0.80 -6.16 -5.55
N ASP A 46 -0.29 -6.57 -6.70
CA ASP A 46 -0.82 -6.18 -8.00
C ASP A 46 -2.32 -6.56 -8.12
N LEU A 47 -2.68 -7.77 -7.70
CA LEU A 47 -4.07 -8.25 -7.67
C LEU A 47 -4.97 -7.42 -6.75
N CYS A 48 -4.47 -7.00 -5.57
CA CYS A 48 -5.20 -6.13 -4.65
C CYS A 48 -5.58 -4.81 -5.31
N PHE A 49 -4.62 -4.16 -5.98
CA PHE A 49 -4.85 -2.87 -6.63
C PHE A 49 -5.69 -2.99 -7.91
N VAL A 50 -5.53 -4.05 -8.71
CA VAL A 50 -6.43 -4.32 -9.84
C VAL A 50 -7.88 -4.45 -9.38
N ARG A 51 -8.14 -5.21 -8.31
CA ARG A 51 -9.49 -5.34 -7.72
C ARG A 51 -10.04 -3.99 -7.24
N LEU A 52 -9.19 -3.15 -6.65
CA LEU A 52 -9.58 -1.80 -6.23
C LEU A 52 -9.96 -0.93 -7.44
N MET A 53 -9.17 -0.97 -8.52
CA MET A 53 -9.45 -0.21 -9.75
C MET A 53 -10.76 -0.67 -10.40
N LEU A 54 -10.97 -1.98 -10.52
CA LEU A 54 -12.22 -2.54 -11.06
C LEU A 54 -13.45 -2.06 -10.28
N LYS A 55 -13.40 -2.07 -8.94
CA LYS A 55 -14.49 -1.57 -8.09
C LYS A 55 -14.78 -0.08 -8.31
N ARG A 56 -13.76 0.72 -8.60
CA ARG A 56 -13.93 2.16 -8.87
C ARG A 56 -14.54 2.39 -10.24
N LEU A 57 -14.14 1.62 -11.25
CA LEU A 57 -14.71 1.69 -12.59
C LEU A 57 -16.19 1.29 -12.57
N SER A 58 -16.55 0.23 -11.84
CA SER A 58 -17.94 -0.22 -11.71
C SER A 58 -18.81 0.65 -10.83
N ALA A 59 -18.22 1.52 -9.99
CA ALA A 59 -18.99 2.44 -9.15
C ALA A 59 -19.50 3.66 -9.93
N VAL A 60 -18.96 3.88 -11.14
CA VAL A 60 -19.33 4.99 -12.04
C VAL A 60 -20.39 4.57 -13.06
N SER A 61 -20.50 3.27 -13.36
CA SER A 61 -21.54 2.67 -14.21
C SER A 61 -22.81 2.37 -13.42
#